data_AF-A0A934EVF9-F1
#
_entry.id   AF-A0A934EVF9-F1
#
_cell.length_a   1.000
_cell.length_b   1.000
_cell.length_c   1.000
_cell.angle_alpha   90.00
_cell.angle_beta   90.00
_cell.angle_gamma   90.00
#
_symmetry.space_group_name_H-M   'P 1'
#
loop_
_entity.id
_entity.type
_entity.pdbx_description
1 polymer ?
#
loop_
_entity_poly.entity_id
_entity_poly.type
_entity_poly.pdbx_seq_one_letter_code
_entity_poly.pdbx_strand_id
1 'polypeptide(L)'
;MKTHTSPKHLILQASLALWLILSATAAESTSLRLTLPPAWYGVPGVPMSLYYDNIVLTETPENYRFEVTCDIGKSEAKRWTVTPADKDAGQHGIVVVVKDAQGKELQRAKTVLHVVPRNAGANRNLRLLIVGDSLTAATMYPIEIGRLLTMPGNPKWIMLGTHKPASVKPGVVHEGYGGWTWAAFLSRYDAKLGHKLDEKGKRLSSPFLFPTADVKPALDIPRYFRENCAGQPPDVMTVLLGINDCFGASPDDAKAMDKHIAGTLDTAERFLKEFRAAAPRMVFAIGLTTPPNSRESGFEANYKGKYHRWGWKRIQHRLVEQMLKRFAGRERAGIHLVPTELNLDPVDGYPENNGVHPNATGYQQIGASFYCWLKWWLQAKQP
;
A
#
# COMPACT_ATOMS: atom_id res chain seq x y z
N MET A 1 83.16 33.56 36.54
CA MET A 1 83.41 34.07 35.18
C MET A 1 83.30 32.89 34.20
N LYS A 2 82.79 33.13 32.98
CA LYS A 2 82.75 32.28 31.75
C LYS A 2 83.46 30.90 31.76
N THR A 3 83.01 29.82 31.10
CA THR A 3 81.79 29.39 30.36
C THR A 3 82.02 27.93 29.94
N HIS A 4 81.00 27.05 29.83
CA HIS A 4 81.18 25.74 29.18
C HIS A 4 79.94 25.25 28.39
N THR A 5 80.21 24.84 27.14
CA THR A 5 79.55 23.77 26.34
C THR A 5 78.07 23.81 25.92
N SER A 6 77.89 24.04 24.62
CA SER A 6 77.19 23.16 23.65
C SER A 6 75.64 23.17 23.52
N PRO A 7 75.10 22.73 22.34
CA PRO A 7 74.05 23.50 21.66
C PRO A 7 72.76 22.70 21.38
N LYS A 8 71.77 23.33 20.73
CA LYS A 8 70.75 22.69 19.86
C LYS A 8 69.73 23.69 19.26
N HIS A 9 69.36 23.49 17.98
CA HIS A 9 68.02 23.72 17.37
C HIS A 9 67.48 25.19 17.35
N LEU A 10 66.59 25.67 16.47
CA LEU A 10 65.90 25.25 15.22
C LEU A 10 65.42 26.57 14.52
N ILE A 11 65.20 26.69 13.21
CA ILE A 11 63.86 26.63 12.54
C ILE A 11 64.02 26.90 11.03
N LEU A 12 63.09 26.30 10.27
CA LEU A 12 63.02 26.19 8.81
C LEU A 12 61.87 27.06 8.24
N GLN A 13 62.14 27.82 7.17
CA GLN A 13 61.17 28.39 6.21
C GLN A 13 61.91 28.57 4.87
N ALA A 14 61.34 28.41 3.67
CA ALA A 14 60.04 27.91 3.22
C ALA A 14 60.26 27.15 1.88
N SER A 15 59.33 26.77 1.01
CA SER A 15 57.86 26.86 0.92
C SER A 15 57.38 25.84 -0.13
N LEU A 16 56.17 25.27 -0.01
CA LEU A 16 55.55 24.49 -1.09
C LEU A 16 54.04 24.79 -1.15
N ALA A 17 53.58 25.40 -2.25
CA ALA A 17 52.18 25.74 -2.45
C ALA A 17 51.44 24.56 -3.09
N LEU A 18 50.46 24.00 -2.38
CA LEU A 18 49.61 22.92 -2.89
C LEU A 18 48.21 23.48 -3.21
N TRP A 19 47.85 23.49 -4.49
CA TRP A 19 46.50 23.84 -4.93
C TRP A 19 45.55 22.67 -4.66
N LEU A 20 44.69 22.81 -3.65
CA LEU A 20 43.57 21.91 -3.40
C LEU A 20 42.31 22.43 -4.10
N ILE A 21 42.04 21.91 -5.30
CA ILE A 21 40.73 22.09 -5.95
C ILE A 21 39.73 21.17 -5.23
N LEU A 22 39.01 21.71 -4.25
CA LEU A 22 37.82 21.05 -3.73
C LEU A 22 36.70 21.16 -4.78
N SER A 23 36.56 20.12 -5.59
CA SER A 23 35.33 19.88 -6.35
C SER A 23 34.22 19.48 -5.38
N ALA A 24 33.63 20.45 -4.70
CA ALA A 24 32.39 20.27 -3.97
C ALA A 24 31.27 20.01 -4.98
N THR A 25 31.01 18.74 -5.29
CA THR A 25 29.76 18.34 -5.92
C THR A 25 28.63 18.70 -4.97
N ALA A 26 27.97 19.81 -5.24
CA ALA A 26 26.72 20.14 -4.59
C ALA A 26 25.75 18.99 -4.89
N ALA A 27 25.51 18.13 -3.89
CA ALA A 27 24.41 17.20 -3.95
C ALA A 27 23.14 18.04 -4.14
N GLU A 28 22.47 17.87 -5.29
CA GLU A 28 21.20 18.54 -5.51
C GLU A 28 20.30 18.21 -4.31
N SER A 29 19.84 19.27 -3.63
CA SER A 29 18.91 19.15 -2.52
C SER A 29 17.57 18.68 -3.07
N THR A 30 17.47 17.38 -3.31
CA THR A 30 16.22 16.71 -3.66
C THR A 30 15.28 16.91 -2.48
N SER A 31 14.32 17.81 -2.66
CA SER A 31 13.33 18.13 -1.64
C SER A 31 12.68 16.83 -1.15
N LEU A 32 12.64 16.63 0.17
CA LEU A 32 12.02 15.46 0.79
C LEU A 32 10.65 15.20 0.14
N ARG A 33 10.40 13.97 -0.33
CA ARG A 33 9.14 13.62 -0.98
C ARG A 33 8.14 13.13 0.06
N LEU A 34 7.00 13.80 0.17
CA LEU A 34 5.92 13.52 1.11
C LEU A 34 4.66 13.08 0.32
N THR A 35 4.16 11.88 0.60
CA THR A 35 2.90 11.35 0.04
C THR A 35 1.84 11.28 1.12
N LEU A 36 0.69 11.90 0.86
CA LEU A 36 -0.48 11.81 1.73
C LEU A 36 -1.76 11.80 0.86
N PRO A 37 -2.60 10.75 0.94
CA PRO A 37 -3.88 10.69 0.23
C PRO A 37 -4.85 11.80 0.66
N PRO A 38 -5.76 12.27 -0.22
CA PRO A 38 -6.64 13.39 0.09
C PRO A 38 -7.70 13.09 1.17
N ALA A 39 -8.06 11.81 1.32
CA ALA A 39 -9.07 11.33 2.26
C ALA A 39 -8.60 10.01 2.89
N TRP A 40 -8.91 9.86 4.17
CA TRP A 40 -8.67 8.67 4.99
C TRP A 40 -9.90 8.38 5.84
N TYR A 41 -10.03 7.18 6.40
CA TYR A 41 -11.32 6.68 6.88
C TYR A 41 -11.17 6.00 8.25
N GLY A 42 -12.08 6.32 9.16
CA GLY A 42 -12.13 5.75 10.51
C GLY A 42 -13.55 5.33 10.90
N VAL A 43 -13.63 4.41 11.86
CA VAL A 43 -14.88 3.95 12.47
C VAL A 43 -14.65 3.89 13.98
N PRO A 44 -15.61 4.31 14.82
CA PRO A 44 -15.45 4.25 16.26
C PRO A 44 -15.02 2.86 16.77
N GLY A 45 -14.06 2.84 17.69
CA GLY A 45 -13.45 1.63 18.25
C GLY A 45 -12.50 0.87 17.32
N VAL A 46 -12.23 1.34 16.10
CA VAL A 46 -11.20 0.77 15.21
C VAL A 46 -9.93 1.63 15.28
N PRO A 47 -8.79 1.08 15.74
CA PRO A 47 -7.53 1.83 15.79
C PRO A 47 -7.01 2.16 14.38
N MET A 48 -6.66 3.43 14.17
CA MET A 48 -6.07 3.95 12.95
C MET A 48 -4.78 4.71 13.27
N SER A 49 -3.75 4.57 12.45
CA SER A 49 -2.43 5.18 12.63
C SER A 49 -1.88 5.70 11.31
N LEU A 50 -1.05 6.74 11.39
CA LEU A 50 -0.30 7.32 10.27
C LEU A 50 1.18 7.21 10.64
N TYR A 51 1.87 6.23 10.05
CA TYR A 51 3.30 5.99 10.31
C TYR A 51 4.19 6.91 9.49
N TYR A 52 5.16 7.55 10.14
CA TYR A 52 5.97 8.59 9.52
C TYR A 52 6.90 8.05 8.42
N ASP A 53 7.48 6.86 8.60
CA ASP A 53 8.33 6.17 7.59
C ASP A 53 7.57 5.87 6.28
N ASN A 54 6.24 5.72 6.32
CA ASN A 54 5.43 5.36 5.17
C ASN A 54 5.10 6.57 4.29
N ILE A 55 4.98 7.76 4.89
CA ILE A 55 4.58 8.98 4.18
C ILE A 55 5.75 9.74 3.55
N VAL A 56 7.01 9.46 3.92
CA VAL A 56 8.17 10.15 3.33
C VAL A 56 9.18 9.23 2.68
N LEU A 57 9.74 9.68 1.55
CA LEU A 57 10.90 9.02 0.95
C LEU A 57 12.19 9.44 1.65
N THR A 58 12.61 8.62 2.61
CA THR A 58 13.95 8.66 3.20
C THR A 58 14.32 7.28 3.75
N GLU A 59 15.63 7.03 3.89
CA GLU A 59 16.17 5.89 4.62
C GLU A 59 16.09 6.10 6.14
N THR A 60 16.19 7.36 6.59
CA THR A 60 16.38 7.75 7.98
C THR A 60 15.27 8.71 8.46
N PRO A 61 14.01 8.21 8.59
CA PRO A 61 12.88 9.04 9.03
C PRO A 61 13.09 9.67 10.41
N GLU A 62 13.90 9.06 11.28
CA GLU A 62 14.29 9.57 12.59
C GLU A 62 15.10 10.87 12.57
N ASN A 63 15.71 11.24 11.43
CA ASN A 63 16.39 12.53 11.24
C ASN A 63 15.42 13.71 11.04
N TYR A 64 14.11 13.45 10.95
CA TYR A 64 13.08 14.45 10.70
C TYR A 64 12.12 14.59 11.87
N ARG A 65 11.68 15.82 12.13
CA ARG A 65 10.61 16.10 13.08
C ARG A 65 9.28 16.17 12.35
N PHE A 66 8.34 15.31 12.76
CA PHE A 66 6.96 15.31 12.27
C PHE A 66 6.06 16.04 13.26
N GLU A 67 5.32 17.02 12.77
CA GLU A 67 4.26 17.71 13.52
C GLU A 67 2.93 17.39 12.83
N VAL A 68 2.01 16.77 13.57
CA VAL A 68 0.66 16.45 13.08
C VAL A 68 -0.37 17.26 13.86
N THR A 69 -1.14 18.08 13.15
CA THR A 69 -2.27 18.82 13.71
C THR A 69 -3.56 18.13 13.31
N CYS A 70 -4.36 17.75 14.30
CA CYS A 70 -5.71 17.22 14.20
C CYS A 70 -6.45 17.57 15.49
N ASP A 71 -7.78 17.67 15.47
CA ASP A 71 -8.63 17.90 16.64
C ASP A 71 -8.87 16.63 17.48
N ILE A 72 -8.59 15.46 16.91
CA ILE A 72 -8.59 14.15 17.59
C ILE A 72 -7.23 13.45 17.48
N GLY A 73 -7.07 12.32 18.19
CA GLY A 73 -5.84 11.52 18.15
C GLY A 73 -4.66 12.15 18.89
N LYS A 74 -3.46 11.57 18.71
CA LYS A 74 -2.21 12.02 19.34
C LYS A 74 -0.98 11.64 18.50
N SER A 75 0.08 12.43 18.58
CA SER A 75 1.40 12.04 18.06
C SER A 75 2.17 11.18 19.06
N GLU A 76 2.79 10.13 18.54
CA GLU A 76 3.78 9.27 19.18
C GLU A 76 5.10 9.36 18.37
N ALA A 77 6.19 8.75 18.86
CA ALA A 77 7.52 8.91 18.27
C ALA A 77 7.65 8.47 16.79
N LYS A 78 6.89 7.44 16.38
CA LYS A 78 6.96 6.86 15.01
C LYS A 78 5.70 7.10 14.16
N ARG A 79 4.63 7.64 14.75
CA ARG A 79 3.30 7.73 14.13
C ARG A 79 2.42 8.77 14.81
N TRP A 80 1.39 9.25 14.11
CA TRP A 80 0.18 9.77 14.76
C TRP A 80 -0.85 8.64 14.86
N THR A 81 -1.67 8.61 15.91
CA THR A 81 -2.61 7.51 16.16
C THR A 81 -3.91 7.97 16.80
N VAL A 82 -5.01 7.28 16.49
CA VAL A 82 -6.35 7.52 17.03
C VAL A 82 -7.13 6.20 17.11
N THR A 83 -7.97 6.05 18.12
CA THR A 83 -9.09 5.11 18.11
C THR A 83 -10.35 5.94 18.28
N PRO A 84 -11.11 6.24 17.21
CA PRO A 84 -12.21 7.18 17.30
C PRO A 84 -13.29 6.70 18.29
N ALA A 85 -13.98 7.63 18.93
CA ALA A 85 -15.18 7.39 19.71
C ALA A 85 -16.43 7.77 18.89
N ASP A 86 -17.63 7.36 19.34
CA ASP A 86 -18.87 7.62 18.61
C ASP A 86 -19.22 9.12 18.52
N LYS A 87 -18.72 9.93 19.46
CA LYS A 87 -18.78 11.41 19.43
C LYS A 87 -17.89 12.04 18.37
N ASP A 88 -16.88 11.32 17.86
CA ASP A 88 -15.91 11.80 16.88
C ASP A 88 -16.41 11.52 15.45
N ALA A 89 -17.72 11.28 15.24
CA ALA A 89 -18.27 11.08 13.90
C ALA A 89 -18.32 12.40 13.13
N GLY A 90 -17.55 12.52 12.05
CA GLY A 90 -17.35 13.78 11.35
C GLY A 90 -16.21 13.76 10.33
N GLN A 91 -15.71 14.95 10.03
CA GLN A 91 -14.55 15.16 9.16
C GLN A 91 -13.46 15.89 9.95
N HIS A 92 -12.30 15.25 10.11
CA HIS A 92 -11.20 15.74 10.92
C HIS A 92 -10.05 16.12 9.99
N GLY A 93 -9.77 17.42 9.90
CA GLY A 93 -8.69 17.94 9.06
C GLY A 93 -7.33 17.63 9.66
N ILE A 94 -6.51 16.84 8.97
CA ILE A 94 -5.16 16.50 9.39
C ILE A 94 -4.17 17.33 8.56
N VAL A 95 -3.28 18.05 9.24
CA VAL A 95 -2.11 18.70 8.63
C VAL A 95 -0.86 18.01 9.12
N VAL A 96 0.00 17.57 8.19
CA VAL A 96 1.32 17.03 8.50
C VAL A 96 2.37 18.03 8.02
N VAL A 97 3.28 18.42 8.92
CA VAL A 97 4.45 19.24 8.63
C VAL A 97 5.70 18.42 8.96
N VAL A 98 6.66 18.39 8.04
CA VAL A 98 7.94 17.70 8.21
C VAL A 98 9.05 18.73 8.25
N LYS A 99 9.89 18.69 9.29
CA LYS A 99 10.97 19.64 9.56
C LYS A 99 12.32 18.94 9.69
N ASP A 100 13.39 19.67 9.40
CA ASP A 100 14.75 19.26 9.77
C ASP A 100 15.04 19.47 11.27
N ALA A 101 16.23 19.07 11.70
CA ALA A 101 16.70 19.23 13.09
C ALA A 101 16.81 20.70 13.54
N GLN A 102 16.92 21.64 12.61
CA GLN A 102 16.95 23.08 12.86
C GLN A 102 15.53 23.69 12.93
N GLY A 103 14.49 22.89 12.71
CA GLY A 103 13.10 23.31 12.77
C GLY A 103 12.57 23.97 11.49
N LYS A 104 13.35 23.99 10.41
CA LYS A 104 12.92 24.50 9.10
C LYS A 104 11.89 23.54 8.49
N GLU A 105 10.78 24.08 8.01
CA GLU A 105 9.79 23.31 7.26
C GLU A 105 10.36 22.86 5.91
N LEU A 106 10.38 21.54 5.70
CA LEU A 106 10.82 20.91 4.46
C LEU A 106 9.64 20.56 3.55
N GLN A 107 8.54 20.10 4.15
CA GLN A 107 7.32 19.67 3.46
C GLN A 107 6.08 19.88 4.33
N ARG A 108 4.93 20.02 3.67
CA ARG A 108 3.61 20.09 4.30
C ARG A 108 2.57 19.42 3.41
N ALA A 109 1.72 18.58 3.99
CA ALA A 109 0.57 17.97 3.33
C ALA A 109 -0.69 18.05 4.20
N LYS A 110 -1.85 17.81 3.59
CA LYS A 110 -3.15 17.77 4.26
C LYS A 110 -3.95 16.54 3.82
N THR A 111 -4.74 15.98 4.73
CA THR A 111 -5.76 14.97 4.44
C THR A 111 -6.99 15.21 5.33
N VAL A 112 -8.08 14.51 5.05
CA VAL A 112 -9.28 14.51 5.89
C VAL A 112 -9.53 13.09 6.38
N LEU A 113 -9.55 12.90 7.70
CA LEU A 113 -10.03 11.67 8.31
C LEU A 113 -11.56 11.75 8.44
N HIS A 114 -12.26 10.98 7.61
CA HIS A 114 -13.70 10.79 7.68
C HIS A 114 -14.02 9.69 8.69
N VAL A 115 -14.52 10.06 9.86
CA VAL A 115 -14.99 9.10 10.88
C VAL A 115 -16.49 8.91 10.71
N VAL A 116 -16.92 7.67 10.52
CA VAL A 116 -18.33 7.35 10.25
C VAL A 116 -18.94 6.47 11.35
N PRO A 117 -20.24 6.62 11.67
CA PRO A 117 -20.88 5.84 12.73
C PRO A 117 -20.74 4.33 12.57
N ARG A 118 -20.68 3.59 13.70
CA ARG A 118 -20.59 2.12 13.71
C ARG A 118 -21.71 1.44 12.91
N ASN A 119 -22.90 2.06 12.85
CA ASN A 119 -24.06 1.56 12.11
C ASN A 119 -24.14 2.07 10.65
N ALA A 120 -23.09 2.69 10.10
CA ALA A 120 -23.05 3.08 8.70
C ALA A 120 -23.27 1.86 7.78
N GLY A 121 -24.29 1.92 6.93
CA GLY A 121 -24.70 0.78 6.10
C GLY A 121 -25.61 -0.25 6.76
N ALA A 122 -26.13 -0.01 7.98
CA ALA A 122 -27.16 -0.85 8.58
C ALA A 122 -28.33 -1.10 7.61
N ASN A 123 -28.90 -2.31 7.65
CA ASN A 123 -29.99 -2.77 6.78
C ASN A 123 -29.69 -2.80 5.27
N ARG A 124 -28.46 -2.49 4.83
CA ARG A 124 -28.02 -2.68 3.44
C ARG A 124 -27.52 -4.10 3.21
N ASN A 125 -27.43 -4.48 1.93
CA ASN A 125 -26.70 -5.66 1.47
C ASN A 125 -25.36 -5.21 0.84
N LEU A 126 -24.33 -6.06 0.92
CA LEU A 126 -23.01 -5.85 0.33
C LEU A 126 -22.50 -7.16 -0.32
N ARG A 127 -22.31 -7.16 -1.64
CA ARG A 127 -21.54 -8.17 -2.36
C ARG A 127 -20.11 -7.66 -2.58
N LEU A 128 -19.15 -8.32 -1.97
CA LEU A 128 -17.74 -7.90 -1.94
C LEU A 128 -16.86 -8.90 -2.70
N LEU A 129 -16.16 -8.45 -3.74
CA LEU A 129 -15.10 -9.20 -4.40
C LEU A 129 -13.74 -8.68 -3.90
N ILE A 130 -12.90 -9.54 -3.35
CA ILE A 130 -11.56 -9.16 -2.88
C ILE A 130 -10.52 -9.73 -3.83
N VAL A 131 -9.76 -8.88 -4.52
CA VAL A 131 -8.72 -9.26 -5.49
C VAL A 131 -7.35 -8.83 -4.98
N GLY A 132 -6.34 -9.67 -5.17
CA GLY A 132 -4.97 -9.24 -4.94
C GLY A 132 -3.91 -10.34 -5.01
N ASP A 133 -2.75 -10.05 -4.44
CA ASP A 133 -1.58 -10.92 -4.54
C ASP A 133 -1.40 -11.88 -3.33
N SER A 134 -0.17 -12.16 -2.92
CA SER A 134 0.16 -12.99 -1.75
C SER A 134 -0.42 -12.45 -0.45
N LEU A 135 -0.59 -11.13 -0.32
CA LEU A 135 -1.23 -10.50 0.84
C LEU A 135 -2.69 -10.93 0.94
N THR A 136 -3.36 -11.05 -0.21
CA THR A 136 -4.75 -11.53 -0.28
C THR A 136 -4.81 -13.05 -0.18
N ALA A 137 -3.85 -13.76 -0.77
CA ALA A 137 -3.73 -15.23 -0.65
C ALA A 137 -3.49 -15.71 0.79
N ALA A 138 -2.81 -14.91 1.62
CA ALA A 138 -2.65 -15.18 3.05
C ALA A 138 -3.97 -15.15 3.82
N THR A 139 -5.03 -14.57 3.24
CA THR A 139 -6.42 -14.58 3.74
C THR A 139 -6.66 -13.87 5.08
N MET A 140 -5.61 -13.42 5.78
CA MET A 140 -5.73 -12.79 7.10
C MET A 140 -6.44 -11.42 7.07
N TYR A 141 -6.16 -10.54 6.09
CA TYR A 141 -6.92 -9.28 5.99
C TYR A 141 -8.37 -9.46 5.48
N PRO A 142 -8.69 -10.39 4.55
CA PRO A 142 -10.07 -10.78 4.26
C PRO A 142 -10.83 -11.28 5.50
N ILE A 143 -10.20 -12.11 6.35
CA ILE A 143 -10.80 -12.55 7.62
C ILE A 143 -11.09 -11.35 8.52
N GLU A 144 -10.19 -10.39 8.63
CA GLU A 144 -10.41 -9.19 9.45
C GLU A 144 -11.57 -8.33 8.92
N ILE A 145 -11.66 -8.12 7.60
CA ILE A 145 -12.81 -7.44 6.98
C ILE A 145 -14.12 -8.17 7.33
N GLY A 146 -14.16 -9.51 7.18
CA GLY A 146 -15.33 -10.32 7.53
C GLY A 146 -15.67 -10.26 9.04
N ARG A 147 -14.66 -10.28 9.92
CA ARG A 147 -14.82 -10.14 11.38
C ARG A 147 -15.45 -8.79 11.74
N LEU A 148 -14.90 -7.70 11.20
CA LEU A 148 -15.39 -6.35 11.44
C LEU A 148 -16.80 -6.14 10.86
N LEU A 149 -17.09 -6.65 9.66
CA LEU A 149 -18.43 -6.62 9.05
C LEU A 149 -19.47 -7.50 9.77
N THR A 150 -19.04 -8.43 10.63
CA THR A 150 -19.95 -9.26 11.45
C THR A 150 -20.33 -8.60 12.78
N MET A 151 -19.72 -7.46 13.14
CA MET A 151 -20.12 -6.70 14.33
C MET A 151 -21.56 -6.13 14.18
N PRO A 152 -22.32 -5.93 15.28
CA PRO A 152 -23.68 -5.41 15.23
C PRO A 152 -23.81 -4.06 14.50
N GLY A 153 -24.90 -3.87 13.76
CA GLY A 153 -25.18 -2.64 13.00
C GLY A 153 -24.50 -2.54 11.62
N ASN A 154 -23.80 -3.59 11.17
CA ASN A 154 -23.26 -3.69 9.81
C ASN A 154 -24.32 -4.07 8.76
N PRO A 155 -24.02 -3.91 7.45
CA PRO A 155 -24.82 -4.52 6.39
C PRO A 155 -24.82 -6.05 6.48
N LYS A 156 -25.81 -6.69 5.87
CA LYS A 156 -25.69 -8.09 5.46
C LYS A 156 -24.63 -8.16 4.35
N TRP A 157 -23.66 -9.06 4.47
CA TRP A 157 -22.55 -9.15 3.52
C TRP A 157 -22.37 -10.56 2.99
N ILE A 158 -21.85 -10.65 1.77
CA ILE A 158 -21.35 -11.89 1.15
C ILE A 158 -20.05 -11.56 0.41
N MET A 159 -19.02 -12.38 0.61
CA MET A 159 -17.84 -12.33 -0.24
C MET A 159 -18.05 -13.20 -1.48
N LEU A 160 -17.56 -12.73 -2.62
CA LEU A 160 -17.58 -13.41 -3.91
C LEU A 160 -16.14 -13.82 -4.28
N GLY A 161 -15.96 -15.02 -4.82
CA GLY A 161 -14.64 -15.53 -5.17
C GLY A 161 -14.54 -17.05 -5.27
N THR A 162 -13.52 -17.50 -6.01
CA THR A 162 -13.21 -18.90 -6.25
C THR A 162 -12.10 -19.44 -5.36
N HIS A 163 -11.24 -18.60 -4.80
CA HIS A 163 -10.24 -19.03 -3.81
C HIS A 163 -10.90 -19.15 -2.44
N LYS A 164 -10.93 -20.37 -1.92
CA LYS A 164 -11.51 -20.74 -0.62
C LYS A 164 -10.53 -21.65 0.13
N PRO A 165 -9.58 -21.11 0.91
CA PRO A 165 -8.64 -21.92 1.67
C PRO A 165 -9.38 -22.83 2.65
N ALA A 166 -8.98 -24.10 2.76
CA ALA A 166 -9.70 -25.08 3.60
C ALA A 166 -9.66 -24.76 5.11
N SER A 167 -8.75 -23.88 5.54
CA SER A 167 -8.52 -23.51 6.95
C SER A 167 -9.35 -22.32 7.44
N VAL A 168 -10.15 -21.66 6.60
CA VAL A 168 -10.91 -20.45 7.00
C VAL A 168 -12.38 -20.69 7.31
N LYS A 169 -12.95 -19.84 8.16
CA LYS A 169 -14.37 -19.87 8.53
C LYS A 169 -15.27 -19.76 7.29
N PRO A 170 -16.44 -20.44 7.26
CA PRO A 170 -17.42 -20.29 6.19
C PRO A 170 -17.75 -18.82 5.92
N GLY A 171 -17.74 -18.42 4.65
CA GLY A 171 -18.10 -17.07 4.19
C GLY A 171 -16.93 -16.19 3.74
N VAL A 172 -15.68 -16.51 4.09
CA VAL A 172 -14.50 -15.79 3.56
C VAL A 172 -14.03 -16.46 2.26
N VAL A 173 -14.15 -15.74 1.14
CA VAL A 173 -13.72 -16.17 -0.19
C VAL A 173 -13.14 -14.97 -0.95
N HIS A 174 -12.22 -15.18 -1.87
CA HIS A 174 -11.53 -14.09 -2.58
C HIS A 174 -10.90 -14.55 -3.89
N GLU A 175 -10.18 -13.65 -4.57
CA GLU A 175 -9.34 -13.87 -5.74
C GLU A 175 -7.92 -13.36 -5.43
N GLY A 176 -7.31 -13.97 -4.41
CA GLY A 176 -5.98 -13.62 -3.91
C GLY A 176 -4.94 -14.66 -4.31
N TYR A 177 -3.88 -14.27 -5.01
CA TYR A 177 -2.94 -15.22 -5.63
C TYR A 177 -1.46 -14.84 -5.44
N GLY A 178 -0.71 -15.75 -4.80
CA GLY A 178 0.71 -15.53 -4.46
C GLY A 178 1.62 -15.31 -5.67
N GLY A 179 2.29 -14.15 -5.69
CA GLY A 179 3.22 -13.72 -6.74
C GLY A 179 2.55 -13.13 -7.99
N TRP A 180 1.28 -12.72 -7.91
CA TRP A 180 0.56 -12.13 -9.05
C TRP A 180 0.68 -10.60 -9.08
N THR A 181 0.67 -10.08 -10.30
CA THR A 181 0.68 -8.66 -10.66
C THR A 181 -0.66 -8.27 -11.29
N TRP A 182 -0.88 -6.98 -11.56
CA TRP A 182 -2.00 -6.55 -12.41
C TRP A 182 -2.00 -7.26 -13.77
N ALA A 183 -0.81 -7.45 -14.36
CA ALA A 183 -0.67 -8.12 -15.66
C ALA A 183 -1.06 -9.60 -15.59
N ALA A 184 -0.76 -10.28 -14.48
CA ALA A 184 -1.12 -11.69 -14.31
C ALA A 184 -2.65 -11.91 -14.40
N PHE A 185 -3.45 -11.01 -13.84
CA PHE A 185 -4.91 -11.12 -13.95
C PHE A 185 -5.44 -10.92 -15.38
N LEU A 186 -4.73 -10.18 -16.24
CA LEU A 186 -5.12 -9.97 -17.64
C LEU A 186 -4.62 -11.04 -18.62
N SER A 187 -3.53 -11.75 -18.32
CA SER A 187 -2.85 -12.61 -19.30
C SER A 187 -2.46 -14.01 -18.84
N ARG A 188 -2.42 -14.29 -17.53
CA ARG A 188 -1.92 -15.56 -17.01
C ARG A 188 -2.95 -16.66 -17.20
N TYR A 189 -2.66 -17.63 -18.06
CA TYR A 189 -3.53 -18.80 -18.28
C TYR A 189 -2.69 -20.04 -18.62
N ASP A 190 -2.95 -21.12 -17.91
CA ASP A 190 -2.41 -22.45 -18.17
C ASP A 190 -3.42 -23.26 -19.01
N ALA A 191 -3.05 -23.59 -20.25
CA ALA A 191 -3.94 -24.29 -21.18
C ALA A 191 -4.19 -25.77 -20.82
N LYS A 192 -3.37 -26.39 -19.96
CA LYS A 192 -3.53 -27.79 -19.55
C LYS A 192 -4.48 -27.91 -18.34
N LEU A 193 -4.33 -27.01 -17.38
CA LEU A 193 -5.12 -27.00 -16.14
C LEU A 193 -6.40 -26.16 -16.26
N GLY A 194 -6.41 -25.13 -17.12
CA GLY A 194 -7.50 -24.17 -17.17
C GLY A 194 -7.70 -23.53 -15.79
N HIS A 195 -8.90 -23.62 -15.23
CA HIS A 195 -9.21 -23.14 -13.86
C HIS A 195 -9.02 -24.18 -12.75
N LYS A 196 -8.44 -25.35 -13.03
CA LYS A 196 -8.07 -26.30 -11.98
C LYS A 196 -6.87 -25.79 -11.18
N LEU A 197 -6.74 -26.28 -9.95
CA LEU A 197 -5.54 -26.09 -9.14
C LEU A 197 -4.46 -27.09 -9.59
N ASP A 198 -3.20 -26.73 -9.40
CA ASP A 198 -2.09 -27.69 -9.54
C ASP A 198 -2.03 -28.66 -8.35
N GLU A 199 -1.09 -29.61 -8.41
CA GLU A 199 -0.85 -30.63 -7.37
C GLU A 199 -0.53 -30.04 -5.98
N LYS A 200 -0.13 -28.75 -5.93
CA LYS A 200 0.18 -28.01 -4.68
C LYS A 200 -0.99 -27.12 -4.25
N GLY A 201 -2.17 -27.28 -4.86
CA GLY A 201 -3.36 -26.48 -4.57
C GLY A 201 -3.30 -25.05 -5.11
N LYS A 202 -2.34 -24.72 -5.98
CA LYS A 202 -2.16 -23.35 -6.49
C LYS A 202 -2.94 -23.14 -7.79
N ARG A 203 -3.65 -22.01 -7.90
CA ARG A 203 -4.23 -21.55 -9.17
C ARG A 203 -3.13 -21.00 -10.08
N LEU A 204 -3.05 -21.50 -11.31
CA LEU A 204 -2.08 -21.05 -12.32
C LEU A 204 -2.67 -20.14 -13.41
N SER A 205 -4.00 -20.08 -13.54
CA SER A 205 -4.73 -19.25 -14.52
C SER A 205 -5.62 -18.20 -13.85
N SER A 206 -5.70 -17.00 -14.42
CA SER A 206 -6.64 -15.97 -13.99
C SER A 206 -8.07 -16.50 -13.96
N PRO A 207 -8.82 -16.31 -12.85
CA PRO A 207 -10.23 -16.73 -12.76
C PRO A 207 -11.13 -16.01 -13.77
N PHE A 208 -10.62 -14.91 -14.34
CA PHE A 208 -11.35 -14.03 -15.27
C PHE A 208 -11.07 -14.36 -16.75
N LEU A 209 -10.04 -15.18 -17.02
CA LEU A 209 -9.65 -15.60 -18.38
C LEU A 209 -10.28 -16.94 -18.76
N PHE A 210 -10.97 -16.97 -19.88
CA PHE A 210 -11.63 -18.17 -20.42
C PHE A 210 -11.10 -18.49 -21.82
N PRO A 211 -11.05 -19.78 -22.21
CA PRO A 211 -10.63 -20.17 -23.55
C PRO A 211 -11.66 -19.68 -24.58
N THR A 212 -11.18 -19.17 -25.71
CA THR A 212 -12.00 -18.78 -26.87
C THR A 212 -11.87 -19.81 -27.98
N ALA A 213 -12.71 -19.69 -29.03
CA ALA A 213 -12.57 -20.50 -30.24
C ALA A 213 -11.20 -20.31 -30.92
N ASP A 214 -10.62 -19.11 -30.82
CA ASP A 214 -9.38 -18.70 -31.48
C ASP A 214 -8.12 -19.06 -30.67
N VAL A 215 -8.20 -20.10 -29.84
CA VAL A 215 -7.13 -20.70 -29.00
C VAL A 215 -6.58 -19.80 -27.88
N LYS A 216 -6.52 -18.47 -28.06
CA LYS A 216 -6.06 -17.53 -27.04
C LYS A 216 -7.15 -17.29 -26.00
N PRO A 217 -6.86 -17.41 -24.70
CA PRO A 217 -7.81 -17.09 -23.65
C PRO A 217 -8.06 -15.58 -23.59
N ALA A 218 -9.30 -15.18 -23.36
CA ALA A 218 -9.74 -13.79 -23.26
C ALA A 218 -10.52 -13.56 -21.96
N LEU A 219 -10.65 -12.29 -21.56
CA LEU A 219 -11.40 -11.93 -20.35
C LEU A 219 -12.90 -12.05 -20.63
N ASP A 220 -13.61 -12.79 -19.78
CA ASP A 220 -15.07 -12.90 -19.81
C ASP A 220 -15.60 -12.70 -18.40
N ILE A 221 -15.59 -11.44 -17.95
CA ILE A 221 -16.10 -11.03 -16.65
C ILE A 221 -17.60 -11.38 -16.49
N PRO A 222 -18.48 -11.21 -17.50
CA PRO A 222 -19.86 -11.68 -17.42
C PRO A 222 -19.97 -13.18 -17.15
N ARG A 223 -19.13 -14.02 -17.76
CA ARG A 223 -19.07 -15.47 -17.48
C ARG A 223 -18.56 -15.77 -16.09
N TYR A 224 -17.51 -15.09 -15.64
CA TYR A 224 -17.04 -15.21 -14.26
C TYR A 224 -18.17 -14.94 -13.26
N PHE A 225 -18.97 -13.89 -13.45
CA PHE A 225 -20.13 -13.62 -12.57
C PHE A 225 -21.20 -14.71 -12.65
N ARG A 226 -21.53 -15.23 -13.85
CA ARG A 226 -22.49 -16.34 -14.00
C ARG A 226 -22.04 -17.60 -13.27
N GLU A 227 -20.80 -18.03 -13.47
CA GLU A 227 -20.28 -19.29 -12.94
C GLU A 227 -19.89 -19.20 -11.45
N ASN A 228 -19.34 -18.08 -10.99
CA ASN A 228 -18.69 -17.96 -9.67
C ASN A 228 -19.36 -16.96 -8.71
N CYS A 229 -20.36 -16.20 -9.17
CA CYS A 229 -21.08 -15.19 -8.37
C CYS A 229 -22.60 -15.33 -8.47
N ALA A 230 -23.12 -16.51 -8.86
CA ALA A 230 -24.56 -16.77 -9.05
C ALA A 230 -25.26 -15.77 -10.00
N GLY A 231 -24.55 -15.30 -11.03
CA GLY A 231 -25.02 -14.29 -11.98
C GLY A 231 -25.09 -12.86 -11.43
N GLN A 232 -24.66 -12.64 -10.18
CA GLN A 232 -24.75 -11.36 -9.49
C GLN A 232 -23.38 -10.66 -9.46
N PRO A 233 -23.21 -9.47 -10.08
CA PRO A 233 -21.97 -8.72 -9.99
C PRO A 233 -21.71 -8.23 -8.55
N PRO A 234 -20.45 -7.98 -8.15
CA PRO A 234 -20.14 -7.34 -6.89
C PRO A 234 -20.71 -5.91 -6.84
N ASP A 235 -21.05 -5.45 -5.64
CA ASP A 235 -21.30 -4.02 -5.38
C ASP A 235 -19.97 -3.27 -5.23
N VAL A 236 -19.00 -3.92 -4.60
CA VAL A 236 -17.62 -3.45 -4.41
C VAL A 236 -16.63 -4.52 -4.85
N MET A 237 -15.58 -4.10 -5.55
CA MET A 237 -14.34 -4.85 -5.67
C MET A 237 -13.20 -4.11 -4.97
N THR A 238 -12.64 -4.69 -3.91
CA THR A 238 -11.38 -4.21 -3.32
C THR A 238 -10.20 -4.83 -4.05
N VAL A 239 -9.20 -4.04 -4.41
CA VAL A 239 -7.98 -4.53 -5.06
C VAL A 239 -6.76 -4.09 -4.26
N LEU A 240 -5.94 -5.05 -3.81
CA LEU A 240 -4.62 -4.78 -3.20
C LEU A 240 -3.53 -5.48 -4.01
N LEU A 241 -2.81 -4.69 -4.80
CA LEU A 241 -1.76 -5.12 -5.75
C LEU A 241 -0.63 -4.09 -5.81
N GLY A 242 0.43 -4.41 -6.54
CA GLY A 242 1.60 -3.57 -6.75
C GLY A 242 2.88 -4.09 -6.10
N ILE A 243 2.80 -4.95 -5.08
CA ILE A 243 3.99 -5.50 -4.40
C ILE A 243 4.86 -6.29 -5.37
N ASN A 244 4.24 -7.20 -6.14
CA ASN A 244 4.96 -7.98 -7.15
C ASN A 244 5.40 -7.13 -8.35
N ASP A 245 4.62 -6.09 -8.69
CA ASP A 245 4.96 -5.15 -9.76
C ASP A 245 6.24 -4.35 -9.41
N CYS A 246 6.44 -3.97 -8.13
CA CYS A 246 7.66 -3.31 -7.67
C CYS A 246 8.94 -4.11 -7.95
N PHE A 247 8.93 -5.45 -7.82
CA PHE A 247 10.11 -6.29 -8.06
C PHE A 247 10.56 -6.34 -9.54
N GLY A 248 9.76 -5.81 -10.47
CA GLY A 248 10.13 -5.69 -11.88
C GLY A 248 10.80 -4.35 -12.26
N ALA A 249 10.81 -3.35 -11.37
CA ALA A 249 11.41 -2.05 -11.64
C ALA A 249 12.88 -1.97 -11.21
N SER A 250 13.66 -1.14 -11.90
CA SER A 250 15.01 -0.76 -11.44
C SER A 250 14.92 0.43 -10.49
N PRO A 251 15.47 0.37 -9.26
CA PRO A 251 15.45 1.52 -8.36
C PRO A 251 16.48 2.60 -8.76
N ASP A 252 17.48 2.24 -9.56
CA ASP A 252 18.65 3.07 -9.88
C ASP A 252 18.59 3.68 -11.29
N ASP A 253 17.56 3.35 -12.07
CA ASP A 253 17.19 4.07 -13.30
C ASP A 253 15.78 4.65 -13.16
N ALA A 254 15.71 5.95 -12.87
CA ALA A 254 14.44 6.66 -12.69
C ALA A 254 13.55 6.65 -13.94
N LYS A 255 14.12 6.63 -15.15
CA LYS A 255 13.34 6.59 -16.40
C LYS A 255 12.77 5.20 -16.64
N ALA A 256 13.54 4.15 -16.38
CA ALA A 256 13.05 2.77 -16.45
C ALA A 256 12.00 2.49 -15.37
N MET A 257 12.21 2.99 -14.14
CA MET A 257 11.25 2.91 -13.03
C MET A 257 9.90 3.54 -13.41
N ASP A 258 9.91 4.79 -13.90
CA ASP A 258 8.70 5.50 -14.30
C ASP A 258 7.99 4.82 -15.48
N LYS A 259 8.74 4.33 -16.48
CA LYS A 259 8.18 3.58 -17.61
C LYS A 259 7.49 2.28 -17.15
N HIS A 260 8.11 1.54 -16.22
CA HIS A 260 7.57 0.31 -15.67
C HIS A 260 6.31 0.56 -14.83
N ILE A 261 6.34 1.57 -13.97
CA ILE A 261 5.19 1.98 -13.14
C ILE A 261 4.03 2.47 -14.02
N ALA A 262 4.30 3.25 -15.07
CA ALA A 262 3.28 3.65 -16.04
C ALA A 262 2.61 2.43 -16.71
N GLY A 263 3.40 1.47 -17.19
CA GLY A 263 2.88 0.22 -17.77
C GLY A 263 2.06 -0.62 -16.78
N THR A 264 2.45 -0.65 -15.50
CA THR A 264 1.68 -1.27 -14.41
C THR A 264 0.33 -0.59 -14.22
N LEU A 265 0.28 0.74 -14.20
CA LEU A 265 -0.96 1.49 -14.01
C LEU A 265 -1.87 1.44 -15.25
N ASP A 266 -1.32 1.41 -16.46
CA ASP A 266 -2.11 1.22 -17.69
C ASP A 266 -2.70 -0.20 -17.76
N THR A 267 -2.00 -1.18 -17.19
CA THR A 267 -2.52 -2.54 -16.98
C THR A 267 -3.64 -2.56 -15.94
N ALA A 268 -3.52 -1.79 -14.85
CA ALA A 268 -4.59 -1.62 -13.88
C ALA A 268 -5.84 -0.96 -14.50
N GLU A 269 -5.71 0.12 -15.27
CA GLU A 269 -6.84 0.75 -15.98
C GLU A 269 -7.57 -0.24 -16.91
N ARG A 270 -6.82 -1.07 -17.65
CA ARG A 270 -7.41 -2.13 -18.48
C ARG A 270 -8.21 -3.13 -17.64
N PHE A 271 -7.68 -3.59 -16.52
CA PHE A 271 -8.40 -4.49 -15.60
C PHE A 271 -9.71 -3.86 -15.09
N LEU A 272 -9.66 -2.62 -14.62
CA LEU A 272 -10.84 -1.89 -14.15
C LEU A 272 -11.86 -1.68 -15.27
N LYS A 273 -11.42 -1.41 -16.51
CA LYS A 273 -12.27 -1.21 -17.68
C LYS A 273 -13.10 -2.46 -18.02
N GLU A 274 -12.49 -3.64 -18.07
CA GLU A 274 -13.20 -4.89 -18.38
C GLU A 274 -14.29 -5.19 -17.34
N PHE A 275 -13.98 -4.96 -16.06
CA PHE A 275 -14.95 -5.07 -14.97
C PHE A 275 -16.06 -4.01 -15.03
N ARG A 276 -15.74 -2.75 -15.37
CA ARG A 276 -16.71 -1.67 -15.53
C ARG A 276 -17.68 -1.95 -16.68
N ALA A 277 -17.22 -2.58 -17.76
CA ALA A 277 -18.07 -2.99 -18.88
C ALA A 277 -19.10 -4.06 -18.46
N ALA A 278 -18.68 -5.04 -17.66
CA ALA A 278 -19.57 -6.11 -17.16
C ALA A 278 -20.46 -5.68 -15.98
N ALA A 279 -20.02 -4.71 -15.17
CA ALA A 279 -20.76 -4.20 -14.01
C ALA A 279 -20.71 -2.66 -13.93
N PRO A 280 -21.53 -1.94 -14.74
CA PRO A 280 -21.47 -0.47 -14.85
C PRO A 280 -21.64 0.30 -13.54
N ARG A 281 -22.24 -0.27 -12.50
CA ARG A 281 -22.44 0.35 -11.18
C ARG A 281 -21.49 -0.12 -10.06
N MET A 282 -20.61 -1.09 -10.32
CA MET A 282 -19.69 -1.61 -9.29
C MET A 282 -18.69 -0.54 -8.84
N VAL A 283 -18.26 -0.56 -7.59
CA VAL A 283 -17.27 0.39 -7.07
C VAL A 283 -15.93 -0.30 -6.88
N PHE A 284 -14.85 0.35 -7.32
CA PHE A 284 -13.48 -0.11 -7.17
C PHE A 284 -12.83 0.58 -5.98
N ALA A 285 -12.30 -0.20 -5.05
CA ALA A 285 -11.58 0.27 -3.87
C ALA A 285 -10.13 -0.21 -3.97
N ILE A 286 -9.26 0.66 -4.48
CA ILE A 286 -7.86 0.35 -4.76
C ILE A 286 -7.04 0.68 -3.52
N GLY A 287 -6.55 -0.34 -2.82
CA GLY A 287 -5.57 -0.16 -1.75
C GLY A 287 -4.26 0.35 -2.32
N LEU A 288 -3.75 1.45 -1.76
CA LEU A 288 -2.41 1.95 -2.09
C LEU A 288 -1.38 0.91 -1.64
N THR A 289 -0.43 0.59 -2.53
CA THR A 289 0.55 -0.48 -2.31
C THR A 289 1.27 -0.28 -0.99
N THR A 290 1.22 -1.30 -0.12
CA THR A 290 1.70 -1.23 1.26
C THR A 290 3.19 -0.91 1.34
N PRO A 291 3.66 -0.24 2.41
CA PRO A 291 5.09 -0.04 2.66
C PRO A 291 5.84 -1.38 2.77
N PRO A 292 7.18 -1.37 2.70
CA PRO A 292 8.00 -2.49 3.13
C PRO A 292 8.14 -2.54 4.65
N ASN A 293 8.64 -3.67 5.16
CA ASN A 293 9.29 -3.72 6.48
C ASN A 293 10.42 -2.67 6.51
N SER A 294 10.56 -1.90 7.60
CA SER A 294 11.64 -0.91 7.73
C SER A 294 13.02 -1.56 7.86
N ARG A 295 13.09 -2.83 8.29
CA ARG A 295 14.36 -3.55 8.53
C ARG A 295 14.92 -4.17 7.24
N GLU A 296 16.18 -3.91 6.94
CA GLU A 296 16.94 -4.61 5.88
C GLU A 296 16.98 -6.14 6.11
N SER A 297 16.99 -6.59 7.38
CA SER A 297 16.94 -8.02 7.74
C SER A 297 15.76 -8.77 7.13
N GLY A 298 14.61 -8.11 6.96
CA GLY A 298 13.44 -8.71 6.34
C GLY A 298 13.64 -9.00 4.85
N PHE A 299 14.36 -8.11 4.17
CA PHE A 299 14.73 -8.26 2.76
C PHE A 299 15.82 -9.31 2.59
N GLU A 300 16.90 -9.24 3.38
CA GLU A 300 17.99 -10.21 3.33
C GLU A 300 17.52 -11.65 3.64
N ALA A 301 16.61 -11.80 4.60
CA ALA A 301 15.99 -13.08 4.92
C ALA A 301 15.29 -13.73 3.71
N ASN A 302 14.58 -12.96 2.88
CA ASN A 302 13.81 -13.46 1.74
C ASN A 302 14.60 -13.49 0.42
N TYR A 303 15.50 -12.53 0.21
CA TYR A 303 16.03 -12.20 -1.13
C TYR A 303 17.55 -12.34 -1.28
N LYS A 304 18.31 -12.59 -0.20
CA LYS A 304 19.76 -12.91 -0.25
C LYS A 304 20.56 -11.90 -1.07
N GLY A 305 20.52 -10.63 -0.67
CA GLY A 305 21.16 -9.51 -1.37
C GLY A 305 20.54 -9.10 -2.70
N LYS A 306 19.59 -9.87 -3.28
CA LYS A 306 19.01 -9.54 -4.60
C LYS A 306 18.18 -8.24 -4.62
N TYR A 307 17.52 -7.92 -3.51
CA TYR A 307 16.70 -6.72 -3.36
C TYR A 307 16.95 -6.10 -1.98
N HIS A 308 17.49 -4.88 -1.94
CA HIS A 308 17.64 -4.10 -0.72
C HIS A 308 16.35 -3.35 -0.37
N ARG A 309 16.06 -3.19 0.93
CA ARG A 309 14.87 -2.49 1.46
C ARG A 309 14.77 -1.08 0.89
N TRP A 310 15.89 -0.35 0.79
CA TRP A 310 15.86 1.02 0.28
C TRP A 310 15.53 1.10 -1.20
N GLY A 311 16.13 0.25 -2.03
CA GLY A 311 15.78 0.16 -3.46
C GLY A 311 14.30 -0.14 -3.65
N TRP A 312 13.77 -1.11 -2.90
CA TRP A 312 12.36 -1.46 -2.96
C TRP A 312 11.44 -0.32 -2.45
N LYS A 313 11.79 0.36 -1.35
CA LYS A 313 11.06 1.55 -0.86
C LYS A 313 11.03 2.67 -1.90
N ARG A 314 12.13 2.94 -2.62
CA ARG A 314 12.15 3.94 -3.71
C ARG A 314 11.11 3.65 -4.79
N ILE A 315 10.99 2.38 -5.18
CA ILE A 315 10.02 1.93 -6.19
C ILE A 315 8.59 2.00 -5.63
N GLN A 316 8.33 1.45 -4.44
CA GLN A 316 6.98 1.43 -3.85
C GLN A 316 6.45 2.84 -3.57
N HIS A 317 7.28 3.74 -3.03
CA HIS A 317 6.87 5.12 -2.80
C HIS A 317 6.58 5.84 -4.13
N ARG A 318 7.38 5.59 -5.18
CA ARG A 318 7.10 6.11 -6.53
C ARG A 318 5.82 5.53 -7.12
N LEU A 319 5.52 4.25 -6.89
CA LEU A 319 4.26 3.64 -7.31
C LEU A 319 3.07 4.31 -6.61
N VAL A 320 3.14 4.55 -5.29
CA VAL A 320 2.11 5.27 -4.52
C VAL A 320 1.92 6.70 -5.02
N GLU A 321 2.99 7.46 -5.29
CA GLU A 321 2.89 8.79 -5.93
C GLU A 321 2.10 8.75 -7.25
N GLN A 322 2.32 7.73 -8.08
CA GLN A 322 1.67 7.61 -9.39
C GLN A 322 0.25 7.05 -9.28
N MET A 323 -0.04 6.15 -8.32
CA MET A 323 -1.40 5.72 -8.00
C MET A 323 -2.26 6.90 -7.52
N LEU A 324 -1.71 7.75 -6.64
CA LEU A 324 -2.36 8.99 -6.20
C LEU A 324 -2.69 9.89 -7.39
N LYS A 325 -1.72 10.16 -8.27
CA LYS A 325 -1.92 10.98 -9.48
C LYS A 325 -2.92 10.37 -10.48
N ARG A 326 -2.98 9.05 -10.61
CA ARG A 326 -3.84 8.36 -11.60
C ARG A 326 -5.27 8.14 -11.13
N PHE A 327 -5.48 7.92 -9.83
CA PHE A 327 -6.76 7.44 -9.30
C PHE A 327 -7.48 8.39 -8.33
N ALA A 328 -6.82 9.35 -7.70
CA ALA A 328 -7.51 10.32 -6.83
C ALA A 328 -8.48 11.22 -7.63
N GLY A 329 -9.60 11.61 -7.02
CA GLY A 329 -10.59 12.49 -7.68
C GLY A 329 -11.51 11.77 -8.68
N ARG A 330 -11.44 10.43 -8.75
CA ARG A 330 -12.26 9.59 -9.65
C ARG A 330 -13.41 8.87 -8.93
N GLU A 331 -13.78 9.33 -7.74
CA GLU A 331 -14.85 8.76 -6.91
C GLU A 331 -16.21 8.84 -7.64
N ARG A 332 -16.43 9.89 -8.46
CA ARG A 332 -17.61 10.00 -9.34
C ARG A 332 -17.67 8.92 -10.44
N ALA A 333 -16.53 8.35 -10.83
CA ALA A 333 -16.44 7.20 -11.73
C ALA A 333 -16.45 5.86 -10.96
N GLY A 334 -16.75 5.88 -9.65
CA GLY A 334 -16.73 4.72 -8.78
C GLY A 334 -15.34 4.12 -8.58
N ILE A 335 -14.28 4.93 -8.68
CA ILE A 335 -12.89 4.52 -8.40
C ILE A 335 -12.42 5.29 -7.17
N HIS A 336 -12.05 4.58 -6.12
CA HIS A 336 -11.60 5.16 -4.85
C HIS A 336 -10.22 4.60 -4.49
N LEU A 337 -9.41 5.43 -3.84
CA LEU A 337 -8.19 5.01 -3.16
C LEU A 337 -8.48 4.70 -1.68
N VAL A 338 -7.91 3.61 -1.19
CA VAL A 338 -7.92 3.22 0.23
C VAL A 338 -6.50 3.37 0.79
N PRO A 339 -6.27 4.24 1.78
CA PRO A 339 -4.94 4.46 2.37
C PRO A 339 -4.42 3.32 3.26
N THR A 340 -4.23 2.13 2.68
CA THR A 340 -3.67 0.94 3.35
C THR A 340 -2.21 1.13 3.77
N GLU A 341 -1.48 2.00 3.09
CA GLU A 341 -0.08 2.34 3.37
C GLU A 341 0.08 3.21 4.62
N LEU A 342 -0.90 4.04 4.97
CA LEU A 342 -0.81 4.89 6.18
C LEU A 342 -0.86 4.07 7.47
N ASN A 343 -1.75 3.08 7.52
CA ASN A 343 -2.12 2.35 8.74
C ASN A 343 -1.22 1.15 9.07
N LEU A 344 -0.47 0.65 8.09
CA LEU A 344 0.39 -0.52 8.27
C LEU A 344 1.69 -0.14 8.98
N ASP A 345 1.91 -0.72 10.15
CA ASP A 345 3.14 -0.54 10.92
C ASP A 345 4.32 -1.21 10.19
N PRO A 346 5.32 -0.45 9.71
CA PRO A 346 6.42 -1.02 8.94
C PRO A 346 7.45 -1.72 9.83
N VAL A 347 7.33 -1.67 11.16
CA VAL A 347 8.24 -2.33 12.10
C VAL A 347 7.54 -3.46 12.84
N ASP A 348 6.47 -3.18 13.57
CA ASP A 348 5.79 -4.13 14.45
C ASP A 348 4.59 -4.81 13.79
N GLY A 349 4.21 -4.35 12.59
CA GLY A 349 3.26 -5.00 11.68
C GLY A 349 3.90 -6.07 10.79
N TYR A 350 5.22 -6.27 10.88
CA TYR A 350 5.98 -7.28 10.13
C TYR A 350 6.74 -8.24 11.05
N PRO A 351 6.99 -9.49 10.62
CA PRO A 351 8.02 -10.32 11.25
C PRO A 351 9.42 -9.81 10.85
N GLU A 352 10.43 -10.04 11.68
CA GLU A 352 11.80 -9.53 11.44
C GLU A 352 12.46 -10.08 10.16
N ASN A 353 11.96 -11.23 9.66
CA ASN A 353 12.51 -12.01 8.56
C ASN A 353 11.64 -11.99 7.28
N ASN A 354 10.74 -11.01 7.12
CA ASN A 354 10.02 -10.82 5.87
C ASN A 354 9.96 -9.35 5.43
N GLY A 355 10.36 -9.08 4.18
CA GLY A 355 10.44 -7.73 3.64
C GLY A 355 9.09 -7.12 3.23
N VAL A 356 8.12 -7.96 2.82
CA VAL A 356 6.86 -7.50 2.21
C VAL A 356 5.59 -8.19 2.71
N HIS A 357 5.68 -9.30 3.45
CA HIS A 357 4.52 -9.96 4.05
C HIS A 357 4.39 -9.57 5.54
N PRO A 358 3.29 -8.91 5.94
CA PRO A 358 3.02 -8.55 7.34
C PRO A 358 2.87 -9.75 8.27
N ASN A 359 2.87 -9.48 9.57
CA ASN A 359 2.39 -10.39 10.61
C ASN A 359 0.87 -10.22 10.83
N ALA A 360 0.29 -10.95 11.78
CA ALA A 360 -1.15 -10.89 12.07
C ALA A 360 -1.66 -9.45 12.34
N THR A 361 -0.90 -8.64 13.10
CA THR A 361 -1.22 -7.24 13.40
C THR A 361 -1.25 -6.38 12.13
N GLY A 362 -0.23 -6.52 11.27
CA GLY A 362 -0.19 -5.76 10.02
C GLY A 362 -1.30 -6.15 9.04
N TYR A 363 -1.64 -7.44 8.94
CA TYR A 363 -2.81 -7.87 8.18
C TYR A 363 -4.13 -7.35 8.76
N GLN A 364 -4.26 -7.22 10.09
CA GLN A 364 -5.41 -6.57 10.71
C GLN A 364 -5.47 -5.08 10.37
N GLN A 365 -4.34 -4.36 10.35
CA GLN A 365 -4.28 -2.94 9.94
C GLN A 365 -4.71 -2.72 8.49
N ILE A 366 -4.35 -3.63 7.58
CA ILE A 366 -4.84 -3.62 6.18
C ILE A 366 -6.35 -3.85 6.14
N GLY A 367 -6.86 -4.86 6.87
CA GLY A 367 -8.29 -5.18 6.92
C GLY A 367 -9.13 -4.05 7.51
N ALA A 368 -8.64 -3.41 8.58
CA ALA A 368 -9.25 -2.23 9.19
C ALA A 368 -9.34 -1.04 8.22
N SER A 369 -8.31 -0.83 7.38
CA SER A 369 -8.29 0.26 6.40
C SER A 369 -9.38 0.08 5.34
N PHE A 370 -9.52 -1.12 4.77
CA PHE A 370 -10.60 -1.45 3.84
C PHE A 370 -11.98 -1.43 4.51
N TYR A 371 -12.11 -1.93 5.75
CA TYR A 371 -13.35 -1.87 6.50
C TYR A 371 -13.80 -0.43 6.75
N CYS A 372 -12.92 0.46 7.20
CA CYS A 372 -13.30 1.85 7.47
C CYS A 372 -13.72 2.58 6.19
N TRP A 373 -13.03 2.35 5.07
CA TRP A 373 -13.46 2.86 3.76
C TRP A 373 -14.83 2.28 3.34
N LEU A 374 -15.03 0.97 3.49
CA LEU A 374 -16.31 0.30 3.18
C LEU A 374 -17.46 0.94 3.97
N LYS A 375 -17.26 1.20 5.27
CA LYS A 375 -18.26 1.83 6.13
C LYS A 375 -18.58 3.26 5.69
N TRP A 376 -17.57 4.03 5.29
CA TRP A 376 -17.77 5.37 4.75
C TRP A 376 -18.57 5.35 3.44
N TRP A 377 -18.20 4.48 2.50
CA TRP A 377 -18.92 4.29 1.25
C TRP A 377 -20.35 3.78 1.45
N LEU A 378 -20.58 2.92 2.46
CA LEU A 378 -21.90 2.43 2.84
C LEU A 378 -22.77 3.49 3.54
N GLN A 379 -22.18 4.52 4.15
CA GLN A 379 -22.91 5.65 4.74
C GLN A 379 -23.56 6.52 3.66
N ALA A 380 -22.89 6.68 2.51
CA ALA A 380 -23.43 7.46 1.41
C ALA A 380 -24.75 6.87 0.91
N LYS A 381 -25.76 7.73 0.77
CA LYS A 381 -26.94 7.41 -0.05
C LYS A 381 -26.42 7.18 -1.47
N GLN A 382 -26.57 5.97 -1.98
CA GLN A 382 -26.25 5.70 -3.38
C GLN A 382 -27.26 6.43 -4.28
N PRO A 383 -26.81 6.98 -5.42
CA PRO A 383 -27.69 7.56 -6.42
C PRO A 383 -28.59 6.51 -7.07
#